data_AF-A0A286UFZ4-F1
#
_entry.id   AF-A0A286UFZ4-F1
#
_cell.length_a   1.000
_cell.length_b   1.000
_cell.length_c   1.000
_cell.angle_alpha   90.00
_cell.angle_beta   90.00
_cell.angle_gamma   90.00
#
_symmetry.space_group_name_H-M   'P 1'
#
loop_
_entity.id
_entity.type
_entity.pdbx_description
1 polymer ?
#
loop_
_entity_poly.entity_id
_entity_poly.type
_entity_poly.pdbx_seq_one_letter_code
_entity_poly.pdbx_strand_id
1 'polypeptide(L)'
;MYRTYEYDDEPIETEEMRPKWFAIPPEYLDKDKEGGELGKETSTSVTKSDDGLGVSYPPIPFELMWPDDELWMPLLLQGSNFFGRVDFDRVDSKSQKGSYVMERWWFGSRD
;
A
#
# COMPACT_ATOMS: atom_id res chain seq x y z
N MET A 1 -21.72 2.06 25.70
CA MET A 1 -22.49 2.81 24.67
C MET A 1 -21.95 4.23 24.65
N TYR A 2 -21.45 4.68 23.51
CA TYR A 2 -21.08 6.08 23.30
C TYR A 2 -22.15 6.68 22.39
N ARG A 3 -22.70 7.84 22.77
CA ARG A 3 -23.70 8.56 21.99
C ARG A 3 -23.34 10.04 22.04
N THR A 4 -23.19 10.62 20.85
CA THR A 4 -22.83 12.03 20.66
C THR A 4 -24.07 12.76 20.16
N TYR A 5 -24.30 13.97 20.63
CA TYR A 5 -25.54 14.72 20.37
C TYR A 5 -25.32 16.05 19.65
N GLU A 6 -24.11 16.59 19.66
CA GLU A 6 -23.77 17.90 19.09
C GLU A 6 -22.36 17.85 18.47
N TYR A 7 -22.19 18.54 17.34
CA TYR A 7 -20.94 18.73 16.62
C TYR A 7 -20.93 20.18 16.13
N ASP A 8 -19.92 20.95 16.50
CA ASP A 8 -19.91 22.41 16.35
C ASP A 8 -19.16 22.93 15.12
N ASP A 9 -18.48 22.06 14.37
CA ASP A 9 -17.61 22.47 13.27
C ASP A 9 -18.17 22.07 11.89
N GLU A 10 -17.70 22.72 10.82
CA GLU A 10 -17.90 22.19 9.48
C GLU A 10 -16.93 21.01 9.27
N PRO A 11 -17.37 19.83 8.82
CA PRO A 11 -16.46 18.74 8.50
C PRO A 11 -15.47 19.19 7.41
N ILE A 12 -14.20 19.36 7.78
CA ILE A 12 -13.13 19.73 6.84
C ILE A 12 -12.38 18.46 6.46
N GLU A 13 -12.26 18.22 5.15
CA GLU A 13 -11.45 17.16 4.60
C GLU A 13 -9.97 17.41 4.95
N THR A 14 -9.41 16.55 5.81
CA THR A 14 -8.01 16.63 6.25
C THR A 14 -7.06 16.17 5.13
N GLU A 15 -5.77 16.49 5.22
CA GLU A 15 -4.77 16.00 4.26
C GLU A 15 -4.77 14.46 4.13
N GLU A 16 -5.11 13.76 5.21
CA GLU A 16 -5.27 12.30 5.28
C GLU A 16 -6.31 11.76 4.30
N MET A 17 -7.33 12.55 3.97
CA MET A 17 -8.40 12.14 3.06
C MET A 17 -8.05 12.33 1.57
N ARG A 18 -6.90 12.94 1.24
CA ARG A 18 -6.48 13.17 -0.15
C ARG A 18 -5.81 11.92 -0.73
N PRO A 19 -6.30 11.34 -1.84
CA PRO A 19 -5.67 10.19 -2.45
C PRO A 19 -4.29 10.56 -3.02
N LYS A 20 -3.26 9.79 -2.65
CA LYS A 20 -1.92 9.86 -3.24
C LYS A 20 -1.73 8.67 -4.18
N TRP A 21 -1.35 8.94 -5.43
CA TRP A 21 -1.09 7.92 -6.45
C TRP A 21 0.38 7.48 -6.40
N PHE A 22 0.61 6.17 -6.46
CA PHE A 22 1.94 5.56 -6.44
C PHE A 22 2.16 4.71 -7.69
N ALA A 23 3.41 4.59 -8.13
CA ALA A 23 3.78 3.75 -9.25
C ALA A 23 3.69 2.27 -8.88
N ILE A 24 3.12 1.46 -9.77
CA ILE A 24 3.21 0.00 -9.69
C ILE A 24 4.63 -0.40 -10.08
N PRO A 25 5.33 -1.18 -9.25
CA PRO A 25 6.67 -1.65 -9.58
C PRO A 25 6.69 -2.45 -10.89
N PRO A 26 7.72 -2.27 -11.75
CA PRO A 26 7.78 -2.91 -13.07
C PRO A 26 7.65 -4.44 -13.06
N GLU A 27 8.03 -5.09 -11.95
CA GLU A 27 7.92 -6.53 -11.77
C GLU A 27 6.47 -7.06 -11.77
N TYR A 28 5.49 -6.21 -11.44
CA TYR A 28 4.06 -6.56 -11.40
C TYR A 28 3.27 -6.08 -12.62
N LEU A 29 3.93 -5.42 -13.57
CA LEU A 29 3.28 -5.05 -14.83
C LEU A 29 3.21 -6.28 -15.73
N ASP A 30 2.01 -6.61 -16.21
CA ASP A 30 1.78 -7.73 -17.12
C ASP A 30 2.71 -7.66 -18.34
N LYS A 31 3.69 -8.57 -18.41
CA LYS A 31 4.64 -8.67 -19.53
C LYS A 31 4.00 -9.19 -20.82
N ASP A 32 2.79 -9.74 -20.72
CA ASP A 32 2.11 -10.41 -21.83
C ASP A 32 1.16 -9.48 -22.60
N LYS A 33 1.07 -8.20 -22.24
CA LYS A 33 0.55 -7.14 -23.12
C LYS A 33 1.71 -6.54 -23.93
N GLU A 34 2.08 -7.29 -24.97
CA GLU A 34 2.97 -6.95 -26.09
C GLU A 34 4.37 -6.40 -25.77
N GLY A 35 5.35 -7.32 -25.73
CA GLY A 35 6.60 -7.21 -26.49
C GLY A 35 7.57 -6.09 -26.11
N GLY A 36 8.44 -6.34 -25.14
CA GLY A 36 9.63 -5.51 -24.89
C GLY A 36 10.67 -6.22 -24.05
N GLU A 37 11.87 -6.39 -24.62
CA GLU A 37 13.01 -7.11 -24.06
C GLU A 37 13.56 -6.54 -22.73
N LEU A 38 14.19 -7.46 -22.01
CA LEU A 38 15.03 -7.39 -20.83
C LEU A 38 15.95 -6.15 -20.71
N GLY A 39 15.83 -5.43 -19.59
CA GLY A 39 16.80 -4.41 -19.17
C GLY A 39 16.70 -4.12 -17.67
N LYS A 40 17.76 -4.43 -16.93
CA LYS A 40 17.93 -4.05 -15.52
C LYS A 40 18.34 -2.57 -15.47
N GLU A 41 17.45 -1.67 -15.06
CA GLU A 41 17.88 -0.50 -14.29
C GLU A 41 16.77 0.11 -13.46
N THR A 42 17.20 0.47 -12.26
CA THR A 42 16.57 1.12 -11.14
C THR A 42 15.73 2.34 -11.57
N SER A 43 14.49 2.38 -11.07
CA SER A 43 13.68 3.58 -10.81
C SER A 43 13.52 4.58 -11.95
N THR A 44 12.47 4.42 -12.76
CA THR A 44 11.50 5.46 -13.18
C THR A 44 10.52 4.81 -14.13
N SER A 45 9.44 4.23 -13.61
CA SER A 45 8.35 3.67 -14.42
C SER A 45 7.40 4.80 -14.85
N VAL A 46 7.63 5.35 -16.04
CA VAL A 46 6.69 6.26 -16.71
C VAL A 46 5.46 5.45 -17.12
N THR A 47 4.34 5.66 -16.43
CA THR A 47 3.04 5.22 -16.94
C THR A 47 2.51 6.32 -17.84
N LYS A 48 2.27 6.00 -19.12
CA LYS A 48 1.63 6.92 -20.06
C LYS A 48 0.16 7.07 -19.64
N SER A 49 -0.16 8.15 -18.93
CA SER A 49 -1.54 8.62 -18.86
C SER A 49 -1.98 9.12 -20.23
N ASP A 50 -3.22 8.81 -20.54
CA ASP A 50 -4.05 9.15 -21.71
C ASP A 50 -4.15 10.65 -22.00
N ASP A 51 -3.68 11.50 -21.08
CA ASP A 51 -3.59 12.96 -21.24
C ASP A 51 -2.26 13.45 -21.85
N GLY A 52 -1.35 12.56 -22.24
CA GLY A 52 -0.08 12.92 -22.90
C GLY A 52 0.93 13.67 -22.03
N LEU A 53 0.61 13.91 -20.75
CA LEU A 53 1.54 14.41 -19.75
C LEU A 53 2.13 13.20 -19.02
N GLY A 54 3.43 12.97 -19.17
CA GLY A 54 4.14 11.89 -18.48
C GLY A 54 4.19 12.16 -16.97
N VAL A 55 3.19 11.68 -16.23
CA VAL A 55 3.18 11.77 -14.77
C VAL A 55 4.05 10.63 -14.22
N SER A 56 5.18 11.00 -13.61
CA SER A 56 6.01 10.08 -12.84
C SER A 56 5.46 10.01 -11.42
N TYR A 57 4.96 8.85 -11.02
CA TYR A 57 4.46 8.62 -9.66
C TYR A 57 5.58 8.10 -8.74
N PRO A 58 5.60 8.50 -7.46
CA PRO A 58 6.56 7.99 -6.49
C PRO A 58 6.35 6.49 -6.22
N PRO A 59 7.37 5.76 -5.73
CA PRO A 59 7.21 4.37 -5.31
C PRO A 59 6.29 4.26 -4.08
N ILE A 60 5.70 3.08 -3.90
CA ILE A 60 4.86 2.75 -2.73
C ILE A 60 5.71 2.85 -1.44
N PRO A 61 5.34 3.69 -0.46
CA PRO A 61 6.15 3.95 0.71
C PRO A 61 5.86 2.96 1.85
N PHE A 62 6.26 1.70 1.70
CA PHE A 62 5.98 0.64 2.68
C PHE A 62 6.43 0.98 4.12
N GLU A 63 7.50 1.75 4.29
CA GLU A 63 7.99 2.19 5.61
C GLU A 63 7.01 3.08 6.38
N LEU A 64 6.08 3.74 5.67
CA LEU A 64 5.04 4.60 6.25
C LEU A 64 3.68 3.89 6.32
N MET A 65 3.62 2.64 5.85
CA MET A 65 2.42 1.83 5.79
C MET A 65 2.38 0.84 6.96
N TRP A 66 1.32 0.05 7.06
CA TRP A 66 1.26 -0.97 8.08
C TRP A 66 2.26 -2.08 7.75
N PRO A 67 2.92 -2.71 8.76
CA PRO A 67 3.93 -3.74 8.50
C PRO A 67 3.43 -4.95 7.69
N ASP A 68 2.12 -5.21 7.69
CA ASP A 68 1.52 -6.27 6.88
C ASP A 68 1.34 -5.89 5.40
N ASP A 69 1.27 -4.61 5.07
CA ASP A 69 1.09 -4.12 3.70
C ASP A 69 2.25 -4.58 2.79
N GLU A 70 3.47 -4.64 3.32
CA GLU A 70 4.64 -5.18 2.61
C GLU A 70 4.48 -6.67 2.25
N LEU A 71 3.63 -7.42 2.95
CA LEU A 71 3.42 -8.85 2.75
C LEU A 71 2.26 -9.13 1.79
N TRP A 72 1.12 -8.48 1.97
CA TRP A 72 -0.09 -8.77 1.18
C TRP A 72 -0.18 -7.95 -0.12
N MET A 73 0.36 -6.73 -0.16
CA MET A 73 0.29 -5.90 -1.38
C MET A 73 0.99 -6.54 -2.58
N PRO A 74 2.20 -7.14 -2.46
CA PRO A 74 2.82 -7.85 -3.57
C PRO A 74 1.94 -8.97 -4.16
N LEU A 75 1.26 -9.74 -3.30
CA LEU A 75 0.36 -10.81 -3.72
C LEU A 75 -0.84 -10.26 -4.51
N LEU A 76 -1.34 -9.09 -4.08
CA LEU A 76 -2.39 -8.36 -4.78
C LEU A 76 -1.92 -7.84 -6.13
N LEU A 77 -0.75 -7.18 -6.19
CA LEU A 77 -0.20 -6.61 -7.41
C LEU A 77 0.15 -7.68 -8.45
N GLN A 78 0.51 -8.87 -8.01
CA GLN A 78 0.69 -10.05 -8.87
C GLN A 78 -0.63 -10.58 -9.47
N GLY A 79 -1.79 -10.11 -8.98
CA GLY A 79 -3.10 -10.59 -9.44
C GLY A 79 -3.49 -11.98 -8.91
N SER A 80 -2.83 -12.44 -7.84
CA SER A 80 -3.10 -13.74 -7.23
C SER A 80 -4.14 -13.65 -6.12
N ASN A 81 -5.01 -14.66 -6.00
CA ASN A 81 -5.92 -14.75 -4.85
C ASN A 81 -5.15 -15.27 -3.64
N PHE A 82 -5.27 -14.56 -2.51
CA PHE A 82 -4.62 -14.94 -1.26
C PHE A 82 -5.58 -14.85 -0.08
N PHE A 83 -5.28 -15.64 0.94
CA PHE A 83 -5.87 -15.57 2.26
C PHE A 83 -4.76 -15.22 3.24
N GLY A 84 -5.10 -14.47 4.28
CA GLY A 84 -4.15 -14.17 5.32
C GLY A 84 -4.82 -13.80 6.62
N ARG A 85 -4.02 -13.83 7.68
CA ARG A 85 -4.39 -13.32 9.00
C ARG A 85 -3.17 -12.65 9.58
N VAL A 86 -3.39 -11.49 10.20
CA VAL A 86 -2.37 -10.76 10.94
C VAL A 86 -2.94 -10.42 12.31
N ASP A 87 -2.27 -10.86 13.36
CA ASP A 87 -2.54 -10.47 14.74
C ASP A 87 -1.52 -9.39 15.13
N PHE A 88 -2.02 -8.22 15.54
CA PHE A 88 -1.22 -7.14 16.11
C PHE A 88 -1.25 -7.19 17.62
N ASP A 89 -0.10 -6.98 18.24
CA ASP A 89 0.01 -6.75 19.68
C ASP A 89 0.56 -5.34 19.94
N ARG A 90 0.17 -4.79 21.09
CA ARG A 90 0.55 -3.44 21.48
C ARG A 90 1.89 -3.48 22.20
N VAL A 91 2.84 -2.69 21.72
CA VAL A 91 4.14 -2.54 22.37
C VAL A 91 4.10 -1.34 23.30
N ASP A 92 4.05 -1.62 24.60
CA ASP A 92 4.29 -0.61 25.62
C ASP A 92 5.80 -0.57 25.95
N SER A 93 6.63 -0.18 24.97
CA SER A 93 8.03 0.13 25.26
C SER A 93 8.11 1.53 25.86
N LYS A 94 9.05 1.75 26.80
CA LYS A 94 9.27 3.08 27.40
C LYS A 94 9.62 4.18 26.37
N SER A 95 10.01 3.79 25.16
CA SER A 95 10.44 4.68 24.09
C SER A 95 9.37 4.92 23.01
N GLN A 96 8.37 4.04 22.87
CA GLN A 96 7.33 4.13 21.85
C GLN A 96 6.00 3.66 22.42
N LYS A 97 5.40 4.50 23.26
CA LYS A 97 4.08 4.26 23.87
C LYS A 97 3.01 4.31 22.78
N GLY A 98 2.35 3.18 22.53
CA GLY A 98 1.23 3.08 21.57
C GLY A 98 1.61 2.59 20.17
N SER A 99 2.82 2.04 19.99
CA SER A 99 3.19 1.35 18.75
C SER A 99 2.57 -0.06 18.69
N TYR A 100 2.13 -0.49 17.52
CA TYR A 100 1.66 -1.86 17.26
C TYR A 100 2.74 -2.64 16.52
N VAL A 101 2.94 -3.91 16.89
CA VAL A 101 3.81 -4.83 16.15
C VAL A 101 3.04 -6.07 15.74
N MET A 102 3.40 -6.65 14.61
CA MET A 102 2.86 -7.93 14.17
C MET A 102 3.40 -9.04 15.07
N GLU A 103 2.50 -9.77 15.76
CA GLU A 103 2.88 -10.86 16.67
C GLU A 103 2.85 -12.21 15.95
N ARG A 104 1.71 -12.51 15.30
CA ARG A 104 1.50 -13.75 14.53
C ARG A 104 0.86 -13.40 13.21
N TRP A 105 1.36 -13.99 12.14
CA TRP A 105 0.79 -13.78 10.83
C TRP A 105 1.03 -14.99 9.92
N TRP A 106 0.14 -15.14 8.94
CA TRP A 106 0.33 -16.07 7.83
C TRP A 106 -0.40 -15.55 6.60
N PHE A 107 0.15 -15.86 5.43
CA PHE A 107 -0.47 -15.66 4.13
C PHE A 107 -0.37 -16.96 3.35
N GLY A 108 -1.39 -17.29 2.57
CA GLY A 108 -1.42 -18.47 1.72
C GLY A 108 -2.30 -18.26 0.50
N SER A 109 -1.87 -18.78 -0.64
CA SER A 109 -2.68 -18.88 -1.85
C SER A 109 -3.33 -20.27 -1.91
N ARG A 110 -4.47 -20.34 -2.58
CA ARG A 110 -5.04 -21.62 -3.01
C ARG A 110 -4.82 -21.71 -4.52
N ASP A 111 -3.95 -22.61 -4.93
CA ASP A 111 -3.77 -22.99 -6.34
C ASP A 111 -5.06 -23.63 -6.91
#